data_AF-A0A9E0JED2-F1
#
_entry.id   AF-A0A9E0JED2-F1
#
_cell.length_a   1.000
_cell.length_b   1.000
_cell.length_c   1.000
_cell.angle_alpha   90.00
_cell.angle_beta   90.00
_cell.angle_gamma   90.00
#
_symmetry.space_group_name_H-M   'P 1'
#
loop_
_entity.id
_entity.type
_entity.pdbx_description
1 polymer ?
#
loop_
_entity_poly.entity_id
_entity_poly.type
_entity_poly.pdbx_seq_one_letter_code
_entity_poly.pdbx_strand_id
1 'polypeptide(L)' 'TTSIGISIFPQHGADFNELIKNADRALYEAKAAGRNNYKIFGLKP' A
#
# COMPACT_ATOMS: atom_id res chain seq x y z
N THR A 1 -12.79 -3.41 11.91
CA THR A 1 -11.86 -2.32 11.56
C THR A 1 -11.04 -2.70 10.34
N THR A 2 -10.84 -1.77 9.40
CA THR A 2 -10.29 -2.06 8.07
C THR A 2 -8.86 -1.57 7.97
N SER A 3 -7.99 -2.29 7.27
CA SER A 3 -6.64 -1.83 6.93
C SER A 3 -6.60 -1.48 5.44
N ILE A 4 -5.83 -0.46 5.06
CA ILE A 4 -5.84 0.09 3.70
C ILE A 4 -4.40 0.17 3.17
N GLY A 5 -4.18 -0.28 1.94
CA GLY A 5 -2.94 -0.08 1.22
C GLY A 5 -3.15 0.88 0.06
N ILE A 6 -2.24 1.83 -0.12
CA ILE A 6 -2.35 2.89 -1.12
C ILE A 6 -1.12 2.85 -2.03
N SER A 7 -1.36 2.84 -3.34
CA SER A 7 -0.37 3.08 -4.40
C SER A 7 -0.82 4.26 -5.26
N ILE A 8 0.11 4.92 -5.96
CA ILE A 8 -0.12 6.17 -6.67
C ILE A 8 0.63 6.10 -8.00
N PHE A 9 -0.08 6.30 -9.10
CA PHE A 9 0.55 6.45 -10.41
C PHE A 9 1.09 7.88 -10.59
N PRO A 10 2.27 8.08 -11.18
CA PRO A 10 3.23 7.07 -11.68
C PRO A 10 4.28 6.65 -10.64
N GLN A 11 4.21 7.15 -9.40
CA GLN A 11 5.27 6.98 -8.39
C GLN A 11 5.48 5.53 -7.94
N HIS A 12 4.39 4.77 -7.87
CA HIS A 12 4.35 3.41 -7.34
C HIS A 12 4.07 2.37 -8.43
N GLY A 13 4.28 2.72 -9.71
CA GLY A 13 4.12 1.79 -10.83
C GLY A 13 3.82 2.51 -12.14
N ALA A 14 4.28 1.94 -13.25
CA ALA A 14 4.02 2.44 -14.60
C ALA A 14 2.75 1.85 -15.24
N ASP A 15 2.21 0.78 -14.65
CA ASP A 15 0.99 0.12 -15.11
C ASP A 15 0.08 -0.33 -13.96
N PHE A 16 -1.12 -0.78 -14.31
CA PHE A 16 -2.13 -1.23 -13.35
C PHE A 16 -1.67 -2.41 -12.48
N ASN A 17 -0.93 -3.36 -13.06
CA ASN A 17 -0.48 -4.55 -12.34
C ASN A 17 0.55 -4.18 -11.28
N GLU A 18 1.48 -3.28 -11.60
CA GLU A 18 2.44 -2.74 -10.64
C GLU A 18 1.75 -1.97 -9.51
N LEU A 19 0.78 -1.12 -9.84
CA LEU A 19 0.04 -0.34 -8.84
C LEU A 19 -0.74 -1.24 -7.88
N ILE A 20 -1.46 -2.26 -8.37
CA ILE A 20 -2.20 -3.20 -7.54
C ILE A 20 -1.25 -3.98 -6.62
N LYS A 21 -0.16 -4.52 -7.17
CA LYS A 21 0.84 -5.27 -6.42
C LYS A 21 1.45 -4.43 -5.29
N ASN A 22 1.71 -3.16 -5.57
CA ASN A 22 2.30 -2.24 -4.60
C ASN A 22 1.28 -1.77 -3.54
N ALA A 23 0.01 -1.60 -3.91
CA ALA A 23 -1.08 -1.34 -2.95
C ALA A 23 -1.27 -2.53 -2.01
N ASP A 24 -1.26 -3.77 -2.52
CA ASP A 24 -1.35 -4.99 -1.71
C ASP A 24 -0.19 -5.11 -0.73
N ARG A 25 1.01 -4.74 -1.17
CA ARG A 25 2.20 -4.72 -0.30
C ARG A 25 2.06 -3.69 0.83
N ALA A 26 1.54 -2.50 0.53
CA ALA A 26 1.24 -1.50 1.55
C ALA A 26 0.13 -1.98 2.50
N LEU A 27 -0.90 -2.65 1.99
CA LEU A 27 -1.98 -3.25 2.80
C LEU A 27 -1.43 -4.32 3.75
N TYR A 28 -0.47 -5.13 3.28
CA TYR A 28 0.20 -6.12 4.12
C TYR A 28 0.95 -5.45 5.28
N GLU A 29 1.70 -4.38 5.00
CA GLU A 29 2.38 -3.59 6.04
C GLU A 29 1.39 -2.96 7.03
N ALA A 30 0.24 -2.47 6.55
CA ALA A 30 -0.82 -1.92 7.40
C ALA A 30 -1.34 -2.98 8.39
N LYS A 31 -1.54 -4.22 7.90
CA LYS A 31 -1.95 -5.36 8.73
C LYS A 31 -0.87 -5.78 9.72
N ALA A 32 0.41 -5.75 9.32
CA ALA A 32 1.54 -6.10 10.17
C ALA A 32 1.78 -5.05 11.28
N ALA A 33 1.52 -3.78 10.99
CA ALA A 33 1.69 -2.65 11.92
C ALA A 33 0.53 -2.50 12.94
N GLY A 34 -0.19 -3.59 13.25
CA GLY A 34 -1.28 -3.58 14.24
C GLY A 34 -2.70 -3.48 13.67
N ARG A 35 -2.87 -3.49 12.33
CA ARG A 35 -4.16 -3.34 11.63
C ARG A 35 -4.83 -1.98 11.92
N ASN A 36 -6.04 -1.80 11.39
CA ASN A 36 -6.86 -0.59 11.55
C ASN A 36 -6.13 0.72 11.19
N ASN A 37 -5.25 0.67 10.20
CA ASN A 37 -4.49 1.82 9.72
C ASN A 37 -4.36 1.76 8.20
N TYR A 38 -3.73 2.77 7.63
CA TYR A 38 -3.36 2.80 6.23
C TYR A 38 -1.85 2.86 6.07
N LYS A 39 -1.36 2.37 4.94
CA LYS A 39 0.04 2.56 4.51
C LYS A 39 0.07 2.96 3.05
N ILE A 40 1.02 3.83 2.73
CA ILE A 40 1.33 4.23 1.36
C ILE A 40 2.59 3.47 0.98
N PHE A 41 2.56 2.82 -0.19
CA PHE A 41 3.72 2.08 -0.69
C PHE A 41 4.95 2.99 -0.76
N GLY A 42 6.10 2.51 -0.27
CA GLY A 42 7.37 3.25 -0.31
C GLY A 42 7.52 4.38 0.71
N LEU A 43 6.46 4.76 1.42
CA LEU A 43 6.50 5.78 2.46
C LEU A 43 6.66 5.12 3.83
N LYS A 44 7.90 5.01 4.31
CA LYS A 44 8.19 4.71 5.71
C LYS A 44 8.29 6.01 6.50
N PRO A 45 7.77 6.06 7.74
CA PRO A 45 7.99 7.20 8.63
C PRO A 45 9.46 7.37 8.99
#